data_AF-A0A6P4YU02-F1
#
_entry.id   AF-A0A6P4YU02-F1
#
_cell.length_a   1.000
_cell.length_b   1.000
_cell.length_c   1.000
_cell.angle_alpha   90.00
_cell.angle_beta   90.00
_cell.angle_gamma   90.00
#
_symmetry.space_group_name_H-M   'P 1'
#
loop_
_entity.id
_entity.type
_entity.pdbx_description
1 polymer ?
#
loop_
_entity_poly.entity_id
_entity_poly.type
_entity_poly.pdbx_seq_one_letter_code
_entity_poly.pdbx_strand_id
1 'polypeptide(L)'
;MDNDLICNYKKCRKRLTTFAWVTSCSHIFCDEDGTREFNKCYTCPACETSLSDKFDIVRIDLQPSEQYKSMVLAGQRPEVIMEICSRAMSFWTYQSHQERTYQEYMCNKAKERSVQLEKYYEQVLSTTQAELSSLKNQISANRKELESTKKRFNEVSEKLMERNRQHQKLQSMYDALRRRTITPSSFDGQLGRAPPAALRGHDSSFDMPIATGQDVLARQSSLSNVLRPAGTPPEKEFVLRPSSTPVQLNLSHQDLSSVHIVQNRFNMELGTPSKRAGGYRRGAD
;
A
#
# COMPACT_ATOMS: atom_id res chain seq x y z
N MET A 1 -37.85 19.11 -0.09
CA MET A 1 -37.42 17.95 -0.89
C MET A 1 -37.96 18.20 -2.27
N ASP A 2 -37.09 18.29 -3.26
CA ASP A 2 -37.51 18.55 -4.63
C ASP A 2 -38.20 17.29 -5.15
N ASN A 3 -39.53 17.34 -5.28
CA ASN A 3 -40.36 16.26 -5.82
C ASN A 3 -40.24 16.23 -7.35
N ASP A 4 -39.03 16.15 -7.85
CA ASP A 4 -38.78 16.11 -9.28
C ASP A 4 -38.79 14.66 -9.76
N LEU A 5 -39.37 14.43 -10.94
CA LEU A 5 -39.26 13.15 -11.61
C LEU A 5 -37.82 12.94 -12.06
N ILE A 6 -37.32 11.71 -11.91
CA ILE A 6 -35.97 11.31 -12.31
C ILE A 6 -36.09 10.32 -13.47
N CYS A 7 -35.19 10.43 -14.45
CA CYS A 7 -35.12 9.47 -15.55
C CYS A 7 -34.95 8.03 -15.03
N ASN A 8 -35.82 7.11 -15.47
CA ASN A 8 -35.76 5.69 -15.09
C ASN A 8 -34.79 4.85 -15.93
N TYR A 9 -34.05 5.45 -16.86
CA TYR A 9 -33.00 4.71 -17.58
C TYR A 9 -31.89 4.32 -16.60
N LYS A 10 -31.52 3.03 -16.53
CA LYS A 10 -30.64 2.46 -15.48
C LYS A 10 -29.31 3.19 -15.28
N LYS A 11 -28.78 3.82 -16.34
CA LYS A 11 -27.50 4.56 -16.32
C LYS A 11 -27.67 6.08 -16.23
N CYS A 12 -28.91 6.58 -16.21
CA CYS A 12 -29.25 7.99 -16.13
C CYS A 12 -29.90 8.29 -14.77
N ARG A 13 -29.73 9.52 -14.30
CA ARG A 13 -30.32 10.03 -13.05
C ARG A 13 -30.69 11.51 -13.17
N LYS A 14 -30.91 11.98 -14.41
CA LYS A 14 -31.21 13.38 -14.70
C LYS A 14 -32.60 13.73 -14.15
N ARG A 15 -32.70 14.89 -13.49
CA ARG A 15 -33.98 15.50 -13.12
C ARG A 15 -34.72 15.91 -14.39
N LEU A 16 -36.01 15.62 -14.43
CA LEU A 16 -36.86 15.90 -15.58
C LEU A 16 -37.59 17.21 -15.34
N THR A 17 -37.34 18.20 -16.21
CA THR A 17 -37.85 19.56 -16.02
C THR A 17 -38.69 20.06 -17.18
N THR A 18 -38.38 19.66 -18.41
CA THR A 18 -39.07 20.10 -19.63
C THR A 18 -39.83 18.95 -20.26
N PHE A 19 -39.31 18.35 -21.33
CA PHE A 19 -39.93 17.23 -21.99
C PHE A 19 -39.45 15.90 -21.43
N ALA A 20 -40.39 14.95 -21.36
CA ALA A 20 -40.13 13.60 -20.92
C ALA A 20 -40.95 12.59 -21.72
N TRP A 21 -40.46 11.36 -21.78
CA TRP A 21 -41.15 10.24 -22.41
C TRP A 21 -41.75 9.37 -21.32
N VAL A 22 -43.07 9.24 -21.29
CA VAL A 22 -43.81 8.40 -20.35
C VAL A 22 -44.32 7.16 -21.06
N THR A 23 -44.32 6.04 -20.35
CA THR A 23 -44.77 4.75 -20.83
C THR A 23 -46.00 4.24 -20.08
N SER A 24 -46.81 3.38 -20.69
CA SER A 24 -47.97 2.75 -20.05
C SER A 24 -47.60 1.88 -18.84
N CYS A 25 -46.39 1.32 -18.83
CA CYS A 25 -45.81 0.62 -17.68
C CYS A 25 -45.33 1.57 -16.55
N SER A 26 -45.75 2.83 -16.56
CA SER A 26 -45.47 3.85 -15.54
C SER A 26 -44.00 4.24 -15.39
N HIS A 27 -43.16 4.03 -16.40
CA HIS A 27 -41.79 4.57 -16.43
C HIS A 27 -41.68 5.87 -17.22
N ILE A 28 -40.76 6.73 -16.80
CA ILE A 28 -40.48 8.03 -17.41
C ILE A 28 -38.99 8.22 -17.72
N PHE A 29 -38.70 8.83 -18.86
CA PHE A 29 -37.35 9.02 -19.38
C PHE A 29 -37.13 10.47 -19.80
N CYS A 30 -35.88 10.95 -19.73
CA CYS A 30 -35.54 12.25 -20.28
C CYS A 30 -35.66 12.27 -21.80
N ASP A 31 -35.75 13.45 -22.39
CA ASP A 31 -35.94 13.59 -23.84
C ASP A 31 -34.81 12.91 -24.65
N GLU A 32 -33.57 13.00 -24.17
CA GLU A 32 -32.39 12.38 -24.80
C GLU A 32 -32.45 10.85 -24.79
N ASP A 33 -32.75 10.24 -23.64
CA ASP A 33 -32.82 8.79 -23.49
C ASP A 33 -34.05 8.21 -24.19
N GLY A 34 -35.22 8.85 -24.00
CA GLY A 34 -36.46 8.42 -24.63
C GLY A 34 -36.37 8.45 -26.15
N THR A 35 -35.88 9.55 -26.73
CA THR A 35 -35.67 9.66 -28.19
C THR A 35 -34.70 8.59 -28.70
N ARG A 36 -33.62 8.32 -27.96
CA ARG A 36 -32.60 7.35 -28.40
C ARG A 36 -33.10 5.90 -28.35
N GLU A 37 -33.83 5.52 -27.31
CA GLU A 37 -34.28 4.14 -27.13
C GLU A 37 -35.55 3.83 -27.93
N PHE A 38 -36.56 4.71 -27.89
CA PHE A 38 -37.84 4.46 -28.55
C PHE A 38 -37.82 4.64 -30.07
N ASN A 39 -36.80 5.28 -30.63
CA ASN A 39 -36.56 5.28 -32.08
C ASN A 39 -35.99 3.94 -32.58
N LYS A 40 -35.44 3.10 -31.69
CA LYS A 40 -34.85 1.80 -32.07
C LYS A 40 -35.84 0.67 -31.86
N CYS A 41 -36.47 0.61 -30.69
CA CYS A 41 -37.40 -0.44 -30.33
C CYS A 41 -38.52 0.07 -29.44
N TYR A 42 -39.68 -0.56 -29.58
CA TYR A 42 -40.86 -0.31 -28.76
C TYR A 42 -40.82 -1.17 -27.49
N THR A 43 -39.74 -1.06 -26.71
CA THR A 43 -39.53 -1.84 -25.49
C THR A 43 -39.08 -0.91 -24.37
N CYS A 44 -39.70 -1.02 -23.20
CA CYS A 44 -39.35 -0.19 -22.05
C CYS A 44 -37.90 -0.46 -21.60
N PRO A 45 -37.00 0.55 -21.56
CA PRO A 45 -35.62 0.36 -21.11
C PRO A 45 -35.47 0.03 -19.61
N ALA A 46 -36.53 0.26 -18.81
CA ALA A 46 -36.51 0.03 -17.38
C ALA A 46 -36.97 -1.39 -16.99
N CYS A 47 -38.10 -1.85 -17.55
CA CYS A 47 -38.74 -3.12 -17.18
C CYS A 47 -38.95 -4.09 -18.35
N GLU A 48 -38.44 -3.77 -19.55
CA GLU A 48 -38.41 -4.67 -20.71
C GLU A 48 -39.79 -5.06 -21.27
N THR A 49 -40.85 -4.38 -20.83
CA THR A 49 -42.21 -4.53 -21.38
C THR A 49 -42.27 -4.07 -22.83
N SER A 50 -42.91 -4.85 -23.70
CA SER A 50 -43.20 -4.46 -25.09
C SER A 50 -44.33 -3.42 -25.12
N LEU A 51 -44.13 -2.34 -25.88
CA LEU A 51 -44.96 -1.13 -25.89
C LEU A 51 -45.49 -0.87 -27.31
N SER A 52 -46.35 -1.76 -27.81
CA SER A 52 -46.83 -1.74 -29.20
C SER A 52 -48.09 -0.91 -29.41
N ASP A 53 -48.80 -0.53 -28.36
CA ASP A 53 -50.07 0.20 -28.49
C ASP A 53 -49.85 1.71 -28.72
N LYS A 54 -50.83 2.34 -29.35
CA LYS A 54 -50.76 3.77 -29.77
C LYS A 54 -50.46 4.74 -28.62
N PHE A 55 -50.85 4.40 -27.40
CA PHE A 55 -50.68 5.25 -26.21
C PHE A 55 -49.69 4.66 -25.20
N ASP A 56 -48.93 3.62 -25.59
CA ASP A 56 -47.94 3.00 -24.70
C ASP A 56 -46.72 3.87 -24.47
N ILE A 57 -46.43 4.80 -25.40
CA ILE A 57 -45.30 5.71 -25.33
C ILE A 57 -45.80 7.10 -25.73
N VAL A 58 -45.68 8.06 -24.80
CA VAL A 58 -46.10 9.44 -25.04
C VAL A 58 -45.00 10.39 -24.59
N ARG A 59 -44.61 11.30 -25.49
CA ARG A 59 -43.77 12.45 -25.15
C ARG A 59 -44.66 13.54 -24.56
N ILE A 60 -44.39 13.94 -23.33
CA ILE A 60 -45.15 14.95 -22.59
C ILE A 60 -44.28 16.17 -22.27
N ASP A 61 -44.94 17.30 -22.13
CA ASP A 61 -44.37 18.51 -21.53
C ASP A 61 -44.67 18.50 -20.03
N LEU A 62 -43.64 18.58 -19.19
CA LEU A 62 -43.76 18.65 -17.73
C LEU A 62 -44.10 20.07 -17.26
N GLN A 63 -43.99 21.07 -18.14
CA GLN A 63 -44.34 22.47 -17.85
C GLN A 63 -45.37 23.00 -18.86
N PRO A 64 -46.57 22.39 -18.93
CA PRO A 64 -47.59 22.83 -19.88
C PRO A 64 -48.05 24.27 -19.56
N SER A 65 -48.45 25.01 -20.60
CA SER A 65 -48.98 26.37 -20.45
C SER A 65 -50.31 26.40 -19.68
N GLU A 66 -50.62 27.54 -19.05
CA GLU A 66 -51.89 27.72 -18.32
C GLU A 66 -53.10 27.50 -19.24
N GLN A 67 -53.02 27.94 -20.50
CA GLN A 67 -54.09 27.72 -21.49
C GLN A 67 -54.32 26.22 -21.74
N TYR A 68 -53.24 25.43 -21.85
CA TYR A 68 -53.37 23.97 -22.02
C TYR A 68 -54.02 23.33 -20.80
N LYS A 69 -53.61 23.71 -19.59
CA LYS A 69 -54.18 23.20 -18.33
C LYS A 69 -55.68 23.47 -18.23
N SER A 70 -56.15 24.65 -18.66
CA SER A 70 -57.58 24.97 -18.67
C SER A 70 -58.38 24.19 -19.71
N MET A 71 -57.76 23.88 -20.87
CA MET A 71 -58.48 23.30 -22.00
C MET A 71 -58.49 21.77 -22.02
N VAL A 72 -57.46 21.11 -21.48
CA VAL A 72 -57.26 19.65 -21.63
C VAL A 72 -58.39 18.80 -21.01
N LEU A 73 -59.08 19.31 -20.00
CA LEU A 73 -60.23 18.64 -19.35
C LEU A 73 -61.58 19.34 -19.60
N ALA A 74 -61.61 20.39 -20.43
CA ALA A 74 -62.84 21.12 -20.70
C ALA A 74 -63.89 20.24 -21.40
N GLY A 75 -65.12 20.26 -20.90
CA GLY A 75 -66.24 19.45 -21.43
C GLY A 75 -66.29 18.00 -20.93
N GLN A 76 -65.34 17.57 -20.11
CA GLN A 76 -65.38 16.24 -19.49
C GLN A 76 -66.34 16.19 -18.30
N ARG A 77 -66.91 15.01 -18.06
CA ARG A 77 -67.74 14.76 -16.87
C ARG A 77 -66.88 14.74 -15.60
N PRO A 78 -67.42 15.16 -14.44
CA PRO A 78 -66.69 15.13 -13.17
C PRO A 78 -66.12 13.75 -12.84
N GLU A 79 -66.84 12.67 -13.16
CA GLU A 79 -66.37 11.31 -12.91
C GLU A 79 -65.07 11.00 -13.67
N VAL A 80 -64.99 11.37 -14.95
CA VAL A 80 -63.82 11.15 -15.80
C VAL A 80 -62.63 12.00 -15.33
N ILE A 81 -62.88 13.24 -14.92
CA ILE A 81 -61.84 14.14 -14.38
C ILE A 81 -61.20 13.53 -13.13
N MET A 82 -62.03 13.05 -12.20
CA MET A 82 -61.53 12.40 -10.98
C MET A 82 -60.74 11.13 -11.28
N GLU A 83 -61.17 10.36 -12.27
CA GLU A 83 -60.46 9.15 -12.73
C GLU A 83 -59.07 9.47 -13.30
N ILE A 84 -58.96 10.52 -14.12
CA ILE A 84 -57.69 10.99 -14.68
C ILE A 84 -56.77 11.49 -13.57
N CYS A 85 -57.28 12.33 -12.65
CA CYS A 85 -56.52 12.82 -11.51
C CYS A 85 -56.00 11.68 -10.62
N SER A 86 -56.84 10.68 -10.35
CA SER A 86 -56.45 9.50 -9.58
C SER A 86 -55.27 8.76 -10.24
N ARG A 87 -55.35 8.49 -11.54
CA ARG A 87 -54.25 7.84 -12.28
C ARG A 87 -52.96 8.66 -12.27
N ALA A 88 -53.06 9.97 -12.44
CA ALA A 88 -51.90 10.87 -12.39
C ALA A 88 -51.22 10.87 -11.01
N MET A 89 -52.01 10.88 -9.93
CA MET A 89 -51.49 10.77 -8.56
C MET A 89 -50.85 9.39 -8.29
N SER A 90 -51.45 8.31 -8.78
CA SER A 90 -50.87 6.96 -8.68
C SER A 90 -49.51 6.88 -9.39
N PHE A 91 -49.38 7.48 -10.57
CA PHE A 91 -48.11 7.56 -11.28
C PHE A 91 -47.04 8.30 -10.47
N TRP A 92 -47.37 9.47 -9.92
CA TRP A 92 -46.46 10.24 -9.06
C TRP A 92 -46.07 9.52 -7.78
N THR A 93 -47.02 8.81 -7.17
CA THR A 93 -46.80 7.99 -5.98
C THR A 93 -45.83 6.85 -6.30
N TYR A 94 -46.04 6.16 -7.43
CA TYR A 94 -45.15 5.11 -7.90
C TYR A 94 -43.73 5.64 -8.14
N GLN A 95 -43.59 6.75 -8.84
CA GLN A 95 -42.28 7.36 -9.12
C GLN A 95 -41.56 7.80 -7.84
N SER A 96 -42.28 8.46 -6.93
CA SER A 96 -41.74 8.85 -5.62
C SER A 96 -41.29 7.65 -4.78
N HIS A 97 -42.07 6.57 -4.80
CA HIS A 97 -41.75 5.34 -4.08
C HIS A 97 -40.51 4.66 -4.67
N GLN A 98 -40.46 4.48 -5.99
CA GLN A 98 -39.32 3.89 -6.69
C GLN A 98 -38.02 4.66 -6.42
N GLU A 99 -38.07 6.00 -6.47
CA GLU A 99 -36.94 6.85 -6.15
C GLU A 99 -36.49 6.69 -4.70
N ARG A 100 -37.44 6.67 -3.76
CA ARG A 100 -37.15 6.45 -2.34
C ARG A 100 -36.46 5.11 -2.11
N THR A 101 -37.01 4.03 -2.65
CA THR A 101 -36.42 2.69 -2.52
C THR A 101 -35.01 2.62 -3.10
N TYR A 102 -34.78 3.28 -4.24
CA TYR A 102 -33.43 3.38 -4.82
C TYR A 102 -32.46 4.12 -3.89
N GLN A 103 -32.87 5.27 -3.34
CA GLN A 103 -32.03 6.05 -2.42
C GLN A 103 -31.75 5.29 -1.12
N GLU A 104 -32.74 4.58 -0.58
CA GLU A 104 -32.57 3.70 0.59
C GLU A 104 -31.55 2.58 0.31
N TYR A 105 -31.64 1.93 -0.86
CA TYR A 105 -30.66 0.92 -1.28
C TYR A 105 -29.24 1.50 -1.41
N MET A 106 -29.09 2.67 -2.05
CA MET A 106 -27.80 3.36 -2.17
C MET A 106 -27.21 3.73 -0.81
N CYS A 107 -28.04 4.25 0.09
CA CYS A 107 -27.66 4.59 1.45
C CYS A 107 -27.18 3.36 2.23
N ASN A 108 -27.93 2.25 2.19
CA ASN A 108 -27.55 1.01 2.85
C ASN A 108 -26.23 0.46 2.32
N LYS A 109 -26.05 0.44 0.99
CA LYS A 109 -24.79 0.00 0.36
C LYS A 109 -23.60 0.88 0.76
N ALA A 110 -23.78 2.18 0.85
CA ALA A 110 -22.74 3.10 1.32
C ALA A 110 -22.42 2.85 2.81
N LYS A 111 -23.44 2.64 3.64
CA LYS A 111 -23.30 2.33 5.07
C LYS A 111 -22.56 1.02 5.29
N GLU A 112 -22.90 -0.04 4.55
CA GLU A 112 -22.20 -1.33 4.61
C GLU A 112 -20.71 -1.19 4.29
N ARG A 113 -20.37 -0.46 3.23
CA ARG A 113 -18.97 -0.17 2.88
C ARG A 113 -18.25 0.62 3.97
N SER A 114 -18.93 1.59 4.58
CA SER A 114 -18.37 2.37 5.68
C SER A 114 -18.03 1.46 6.88
N VAL A 115 -18.95 0.56 7.26
CA VAL A 115 -18.73 -0.39 8.36
C VAL A 115 -17.61 -1.39 8.03
N GLN A 116 -17.51 -1.86 6.79
CA GLN A 116 -16.41 -2.72 6.36
C GLN A 116 -15.06 -2.02 6.47
N LEU A 117 -15.00 -0.74 6.06
CA LEU A 117 -13.79 0.06 6.11
C LEU A 117 -13.38 0.39 7.56
N GLU A 118 -14.35 0.67 8.43
CA GLU A 118 -14.12 0.89 9.86
C GLU A 118 -13.48 -0.35 10.50
N LYS A 119 -14.05 -1.54 10.28
CA LYS A 119 -13.48 -2.81 10.77
C LYS A 119 -12.06 -3.06 10.25
N TYR A 120 -11.81 -2.75 8.98
CA TYR A 120 -10.47 -2.88 8.41
C TYR A 120 -9.46 -1.96 9.12
N TYR A 121 -9.83 -0.70 9.38
CA TYR A 121 -8.96 0.22 10.11
C TYR A 121 -8.75 -0.18 11.56
N GLU A 122 -9.78 -0.67 12.26
CA GLU A 122 -9.64 -1.23 13.61
C GLU A 122 -8.64 -2.40 13.64
N GLN A 123 -8.71 -3.30 12.65
CA GLN A 123 -7.78 -4.42 12.52
C GLN A 123 -6.34 -3.94 12.27
N VAL A 124 -6.14 -2.97 11.37
CA VAL A 124 -4.82 -2.39 11.10
C VAL A 124 -4.26 -1.70 12.34
N LEU A 125 -5.08 -0.91 13.04
CA LEU A 125 -4.68 -0.25 14.29
C LEU A 125 -4.28 -1.27 15.36
N SER A 126 -5.06 -2.34 15.55
CA SER A 126 -4.74 -3.39 16.51
C SER A 126 -3.43 -4.11 16.17
N THR A 127 -3.24 -4.47 14.90
CA THR A 127 -2.04 -5.16 14.42
C THR A 127 -0.79 -4.29 14.58
N THR A 128 -0.86 -3.05 14.12
CA THR A 128 0.26 -2.09 14.23
C THR A 128 0.58 -1.76 15.69
N GLN A 129 -0.43 -1.67 16.57
CA GLN A 129 -0.20 -1.49 18.00
C GLN A 129 0.49 -2.70 18.64
N ALA A 130 0.13 -3.91 18.23
CA ALA A 130 0.80 -5.13 18.68
C ALA A 130 2.27 -5.19 18.21
N GLU A 131 2.54 -4.85 16.95
CA GLU A 131 3.89 -4.76 16.40
C GLU A 131 4.72 -3.70 17.11
N LEU A 132 4.17 -2.50 17.34
CA LEU A 132 4.83 -1.44 18.09
C LEU A 132 5.19 -1.88 19.51
N SER A 133 4.29 -2.60 20.19
CA SER A 133 4.54 -3.16 21.52
C SER A 133 5.67 -4.19 21.49
N SER A 134 5.66 -5.10 20.51
CA SER A 134 6.71 -6.11 20.31
C SER A 134 8.08 -5.46 20.07
N LEU A 135 8.16 -4.48 19.16
CA LEU A 135 9.40 -3.76 18.88
C LEU A 135 9.92 -3.00 20.10
N LYS A 136 9.03 -2.34 20.87
CA LYS A 136 9.41 -1.70 22.14
C LYS A 136 10.01 -2.70 23.13
N ASN A 137 9.42 -3.89 23.24
CA ASN A 137 9.92 -4.95 24.12
C ASN A 137 11.29 -5.46 23.66
N GLN A 138 11.48 -5.68 22.35
CA GLN A 138 12.78 -6.08 21.77
C GLN A 138 13.86 -5.01 22.01
N ILE A 139 13.55 -3.73 21.81
CA ILE A 139 14.48 -2.62 22.10
C ILE A 139 14.87 -2.62 23.57
N SER A 140 13.91 -2.81 24.48
CA SER A 140 14.17 -2.89 25.92
C SER A 140 15.07 -4.07 26.30
N ALA A 141 14.81 -5.26 25.73
CA ALA A 141 15.63 -6.45 25.93
C ALA A 141 17.06 -6.25 25.42
N ASN A 142 17.22 -5.80 24.17
CA ASN A 142 18.52 -5.55 23.55
C ASN A 142 19.32 -4.48 24.32
N ARG A 143 18.66 -3.45 24.86
CA ARG A 143 19.31 -2.47 25.75
C ARG A 143 19.87 -3.11 27.02
N LYS A 144 19.10 -4.00 27.67
CA LYS A 144 19.57 -4.72 28.86
C LYS A 144 20.74 -5.65 28.54
N GLU A 145 20.69 -6.35 27.41
CA GLU A 145 21.77 -7.20 26.95
C GLU A 145 23.03 -6.41 26.61
N LEU A 146 22.89 -5.24 25.96
CA LEU A 146 23.99 -4.34 25.68
C LEU A 146 24.68 -3.86 26.96
N GLU A 147 23.91 -3.45 27.97
CA GLU A 147 24.50 -3.03 29.25
C GLU A 147 25.17 -4.18 30.01
N SER A 148 24.59 -5.39 29.94
CA SER A 148 25.21 -6.59 30.53
C SER A 148 26.54 -6.96 29.83
N THR A 149 26.57 -6.92 28.50
CA THR A 149 27.77 -7.22 27.71
C THR A 149 28.86 -6.17 27.90
N LYS A 150 28.51 -4.88 27.95
CA LYS A 150 29.45 -3.81 28.32
C LYS A 150 30.06 -4.03 29.69
N LYS A 151 29.25 -4.39 30.69
CA LYS A 151 29.76 -4.69 32.05
C LYS A 151 30.75 -5.85 32.03
N ARG A 152 30.40 -6.97 31.38
CA ARG A 152 31.31 -8.12 31.23
C ARG A 152 32.60 -7.76 30.48
N PHE A 153 32.50 -6.96 29.43
CA PHE A 153 33.67 -6.48 28.69
C PHE A 153 34.62 -5.69 29.59
N ASN A 154 34.09 -4.75 30.38
CA ASN A 154 34.89 -3.98 31.33
C ASN A 154 35.57 -4.88 32.37
N GLU A 155 34.84 -5.83 32.96
CA GLU A 155 35.41 -6.81 33.91
C GLU A 155 36.54 -7.65 33.31
N VAL A 156 36.40 -8.09 32.06
CA VAL A 156 37.44 -8.86 31.36
C VAL A 156 38.63 -7.97 31.00
N SER A 157 38.38 -6.74 30.54
CA SER A 157 39.42 -5.76 30.21
C SER A 157 40.28 -5.43 31.43
N GLU A 158 39.66 -5.21 32.60
CA GLU A 158 40.37 -4.97 33.86
C GLU A 158 41.26 -6.17 34.26
N LYS A 159 40.73 -7.40 34.17
CA LYS A 159 41.51 -8.62 34.42
C LYS A 159 42.68 -8.76 33.46
N LEU A 160 42.49 -8.45 32.17
CA LEU A 160 43.55 -8.49 31.17
C LEU A 160 44.65 -7.46 31.48
N MET A 161 44.27 -6.23 31.84
CA MET A 161 45.23 -5.20 32.25
C MET A 161 46.05 -5.63 33.46
N GLU A 162 45.42 -6.23 34.48
CA GLU A 162 46.11 -6.74 35.66
C GLU A 162 47.07 -7.90 35.31
N ARG A 163 46.63 -8.85 34.47
CA ARG A 163 47.51 -9.93 33.99
C ARG A 163 48.68 -9.43 33.17
N ASN A 164 48.48 -8.42 32.33
CA ASN A 164 49.55 -7.83 31.54
C ASN A 164 50.58 -7.12 32.44
N ARG A 165 50.13 -6.40 33.48
CA ARG A 165 51.00 -5.83 34.52
C ARG A 165 51.81 -6.90 35.25
N GLN A 166 51.18 -8.00 35.65
CA GLN A 166 51.87 -9.12 36.31
C GLN A 166 52.88 -9.77 35.37
N HIS A 167 52.52 -10.00 34.12
CA HIS A 167 53.42 -10.56 33.11
C HIS A 167 54.65 -9.67 32.90
N GLN A 168 54.48 -8.35 32.74
CA GLN A 168 55.61 -7.41 32.63
C GLN A 168 56.53 -7.44 33.86
N LYS A 169 55.97 -7.55 35.08
CA LYS A 169 56.76 -7.72 36.31
C LYS A 169 57.56 -9.02 36.28
N LEU A 170 56.94 -10.14 35.92
CA LEU A 170 57.64 -11.43 35.81
C LEU A 170 58.72 -11.40 34.73
N GLN A 171 58.42 -10.82 33.57
CA GLN A 171 59.34 -10.69 32.45
C GLN A 171 60.57 -9.87 32.83
N SER A 172 60.38 -8.72 33.48
CA SER A 172 61.51 -7.90 33.94
C SER A 172 62.38 -8.62 34.97
N MET A 173 61.80 -9.40 35.88
CA MET A 173 62.55 -10.26 36.81
C MET A 173 63.30 -11.38 36.09
N TYR A 174 62.66 -12.06 35.13
CA TYR A 174 63.28 -13.11 34.34
C TYR A 174 64.48 -12.59 33.54
N ASP A 175 64.31 -11.46 32.85
CA ASP A 175 65.39 -10.83 32.08
C ASP A 175 66.55 -10.38 32.99
N ALA A 176 66.25 -9.88 34.19
CA ALA A 176 67.27 -9.56 35.18
C ALA A 176 68.05 -10.81 35.63
N LEU A 177 67.36 -11.93 35.87
CA LEU A 177 68.01 -13.20 36.23
C LEU A 177 68.85 -13.75 35.07
N ARG A 178 68.30 -13.77 33.86
CA ARG A 178 68.98 -14.20 32.64
C ARG A 178 70.27 -13.40 32.40
N ARG A 179 70.24 -12.07 32.55
CA ARG A 179 71.44 -11.22 32.44
C ARG A 179 72.50 -11.60 33.46
N ARG A 180 72.12 -11.91 34.70
CA ARG A 180 73.04 -12.34 35.77
C ARG A 180 73.66 -13.71 35.51
N THR A 181 72.93 -14.64 34.90
CA THR A 181 73.41 -16.00 34.62
C THR A 181 74.22 -16.10 33.32
N ILE A 182 73.91 -15.28 32.30
CA ILE A 182 74.63 -15.25 31.01
C ILE A 182 75.83 -14.28 31.02
N THR A 183 76.08 -13.55 32.12
CA THR A 183 77.41 -12.97 32.39
C THR A 183 78.30 -13.99 33.12
N PRO A 184 79.09 -14.83 32.43
CA PRO A 184 80.25 -15.42 33.04
C PRO A 184 81.26 -14.29 33.30
N SER A 185 81.81 -14.28 34.50
CA SER A 185 82.94 -13.47 34.91
C SER A 185 84.13 -13.69 33.98
N SER A 186 84.35 -12.79 33.02
CA SER A 186 85.67 -12.34 32.53
C SER A 186 85.51 -11.46 31.30
N PHE A 187 85.78 -10.16 31.43
CA PHE A 187 86.94 -9.59 30.73
C PHE A 187 87.24 -8.19 31.28
N ASP A 188 88.48 -8.04 31.74
CA ASP A 188 89.18 -6.78 31.92
C ASP A 188 89.04 -5.89 30.70
N GLY A 189 88.94 -4.58 30.93
CA GLY A 189 89.14 -3.62 29.86
C GLY A 189 90.59 -3.69 29.36
N GLN A 190 90.80 -3.60 28.04
CA GLN A 190 91.68 -2.61 27.40
C GLN A 190 91.68 -2.73 25.86
N LEU A 191 91.51 -1.58 25.19
CA LEU A 191 91.97 -1.17 23.85
C LEU A 191 91.67 -2.02 22.59
N GLY A 192 90.87 -1.44 21.69
CA GLY A 192 91.31 -1.18 20.32
C GLY A 192 90.74 -2.03 19.17
N ARG A 193 90.21 -1.30 18.16
CA ARG A 193 90.20 -1.58 16.70
C ARG A 193 88.86 -2.04 16.07
N ALA A 194 88.43 -1.26 15.08
CA ALA A 194 87.34 -1.48 14.11
C ALA A 194 87.84 -2.23 12.84
N PRO A 195 87.02 -2.44 11.78
CA PRO A 195 85.71 -3.11 11.60
C PRO A 195 85.86 -4.40 10.69
N PRO A 196 84.80 -5.16 10.24
CA PRO A 196 83.96 -4.80 9.07
C PRO A 196 82.51 -5.39 9.08
N ALA A 197 81.82 -5.28 7.94
CA ALA A 197 80.38 -5.46 7.70
C ALA A 197 79.87 -6.90 7.45
N ALA A 198 78.52 -7.03 7.56
CA ALA A 198 77.58 -7.85 6.77
C ALA A 198 77.03 -9.21 7.29
N LEU A 199 75.68 -9.26 7.30
CA LEU A 199 74.73 -10.37 7.00
C LEU A 199 74.20 -11.33 8.11
N ARG A 200 72.86 -11.22 8.26
CA ARG A 200 71.79 -12.24 8.47
C ARG A 200 71.92 -13.29 9.59
N GLY A 201 70.95 -13.22 10.52
CA GLY A 201 70.51 -14.32 11.36
C GLY A 201 69.08 -14.06 11.85
N HIS A 202 68.15 -14.90 11.40
CA HIS A 202 66.73 -14.91 11.71
C HIS A 202 66.52 -15.38 13.16
N ASP A 203 66.09 -14.50 14.06
CA ASP A 203 65.55 -14.92 15.37
C ASP A 203 64.09 -14.51 15.44
N SER A 204 63.22 -15.53 15.41
CA SER A 204 61.77 -15.40 15.47
C SER A 204 61.37 -15.07 16.89
N SER A 205 61.46 -13.79 17.28
CA SER A 205 60.72 -13.29 18.43
C SER A 205 59.24 -13.23 18.02
N PHE A 206 58.42 -14.07 18.65
CA PHE A 206 56.96 -14.02 18.53
C PHE A 206 56.46 -12.75 19.24
N ASP A 207 56.65 -11.61 18.60
CA ASP A 207 56.12 -10.33 19.06
C ASP A 207 54.68 -10.24 18.53
N MET A 208 53.71 -10.51 19.40
CA MET A 208 52.31 -10.29 19.08
C MET A 208 52.03 -8.81 19.38
N PRO A 209 51.83 -7.95 18.38
CA PRO A 209 51.58 -6.55 18.63
C PRO A 209 50.21 -6.45 19.30
N ILE A 210 50.21 -6.13 20.60
CA ILE A 210 48.99 -5.79 21.32
C ILE A 210 48.57 -4.42 20.80
N ALA A 211 47.67 -4.43 19.82
CA ALA A 211 46.96 -3.23 19.39
C ALA A 211 46.25 -2.63 20.60
N THR A 212 46.64 -1.41 20.96
CA THR A 212 45.91 -0.63 21.96
C THR A 212 44.53 -0.36 21.38
N GLY A 213 43.46 -0.37 22.18
CA GLY A 213 42.07 -0.28 21.70
C GLY A 213 41.72 0.91 20.78
N GLN A 214 42.65 1.86 20.58
CA GLN A 214 42.58 2.92 19.58
C GLN A 214 42.82 2.44 18.13
N ASP A 215 43.61 1.39 17.88
CA ASP A 215 43.96 0.96 16.52
C ASP A 215 42.81 0.22 15.79
N VAL A 216 41.90 -0.40 16.55
CA VAL A 216 40.70 -1.05 15.99
C VAL A 216 39.65 -0.02 15.55
N LEU A 217 39.59 1.15 16.20
CA LEU A 217 38.70 2.25 15.81
C LEU A 217 39.27 3.03 14.60
N ALA A 218 40.60 3.17 14.49
CA ALA A 218 41.26 3.84 13.37
C ALA A 218 41.19 3.05 12.04
N ARG A 219 41.02 1.72 12.10
CA ARG A 219 40.84 0.89 10.90
C ARG A 219 39.42 0.97 10.30
N GLN A 220 38.42 1.41 11.06
CA GLN A 220 37.08 1.66 10.49
C GLN A 220 36.97 3.03 9.80
N SER A 221 37.82 4.01 10.13
CA SER A 221 37.77 5.35 9.54
C SER A 221 38.56 5.50 8.23
N SER A 222 39.32 4.49 7.81
CA SER A 222 40.18 4.54 6.60
C SER A 222 39.60 3.84 5.35
N LEU A 223 38.35 3.36 5.39
CA LEU A 223 37.63 2.90 4.19
C LEU A 223 36.64 3.91 3.61
N SER A 224 36.68 5.16 4.08
CA SER A 224 35.80 6.24 3.59
C SER A 224 36.60 7.36 2.94
N ASN A 225 37.28 7.06 1.82
CA ASN A 225 37.66 8.07 0.83
C ASN A 225 38.07 7.44 -0.50
N VAL A 226 37.08 7.07 -1.33
CA VAL A 226 37.24 7.01 -2.79
C VAL A 226 35.96 7.53 -3.46
N LEU A 227 36.15 8.64 -4.20
CA LEU A 227 35.33 9.25 -5.25
C LEU A 227 33.84 9.58 -4.99
N ARG A 228 33.58 10.89 -4.93
CA ARG A 228 32.28 11.54 -5.15
C ARG A 228 32.07 11.77 -6.66
N PRO A 229 30.97 11.28 -7.28
CA PRO A 229 30.45 11.86 -8.51
C PRO A 229 29.47 12.99 -8.19
N ALA A 230 29.45 13.99 -9.06
CA ALA A 230 28.64 15.18 -8.98
C ALA A 230 27.14 14.93 -9.29
N GLY A 231 26.28 15.68 -8.60
CA GLY A 231 24.98 16.16 -9.09
C GLY A 231 23.75 15.24 -8.98
N THR A 232 22.88 15.50 -7.98
CA THR A 232 21.41 15.30 -8.01
C THR A 232 20.73 16.05 -6.83
N PRO A 233 19.43 16.43 -6.93
CA PRO A 233 18.80 17.63 -6.34
C PRO A 233 18.31 17.47 -4.88
N PRO A 234 17.81 18.53 -4.20
CA PRO A 234 17.60 18.51 -2.75
C PRO A 234 16.46 17.57 -2.31
N GLU A 235 16.58 17.15 -1.07
CA GLU A 235 15.77 16.16 -0.36
C GLU A 235 14.27 16.35 -0.58
N LYS A 236 13.60 15.28 -1.04
CA LYS A 236 12.14 15.19 -0.98
C LYS A 236 11.74 14.83 0.44
N GLU A 237 11.03 15.76 1.06
CA GLU A 237 10.21 15.62 2.26
C GLU A 237 9.52 14.24 2.30
N PHE A 238 9.67 13.53 3.41
CA PHE A 238 9.08 12.21 3.62
C PHE A 238 7.57 12.36 3.86
N VAL A 239 6.82 12.52 2.78
CA VAL A 239 5.35 12.48 2.79
C VAL A 239 4.93 11.01 2.81
N LEU A 240 4.18 10.61 3.85
CA LEU A 240 3.42 9.36 3.85
C LEU A 240 2.50 9.36 2.63
N ARG A 241 2.89 8.63 1.59
CA ARG A 241 1.99 8.29 0.50
C ARG A 241 1.12 7.14 0.99
N PRO A 242 -0.21 7.30 1.04
CA PRO A 242 -1.09 6.15 1.24
C PRO A 242 -0.77 5.16 0.11
N SER A 243 -0.31 3.96 0.47
CA SER A 243 -0.36 2.84 -0.46
C SER A 243 -1.81 2.73 -0.90
N SER A 244 -2.00 2.86 -2.21
CA SER A 244 -3.26 2.82 -2.91
C SER A 244 -4.23 1.83 -2.24
N THR A 245 -5.30 2.37 -1.67
CA THR A 245 -6.53 1.61 -1.43
C THR A 245 -6.84 0.86 -2.71
N PRO A 246 -7.04 -0.47 -2.69
CA PRO A 246 -7.41 -1.17 -3.90
C PRO A 246 -8.74 -0.58 -4.39
N VAL A 247 -8.69 0.15 -5.50
CA VAL A 247 -9.88 0.48 -6.27
C VAL A 247 -10.36 -0.86 -6.82
N GLN A 248 -11.30 -1.49 -6.13
CA GLN A 248 -12.02 -2.58 -6.74
C GLN A 248 -12.82 -2.00 -7.90
N LEU A 249 -12.43 -2.44 -9.10
CA LEU A 249 -13.12 -2.21 -10.36
C LEU A 249 -14.63 -2.34 -10.15
N ASN A 250 -15.37 -1.32 -10.60
CA ASN A 250 -16.79 -1.41 -10.84
C ASN A 250 -17.04 -2.56 -11.84
N LEU A 251 -17.34 -3.75 -11.34
CA LEU A 251 -18.01 -4.77 -12.13
C LEU A 251 -19.46 -4.34 -12.31
N SER A 252 -19.72 -3.70 -13.44
CA SER A 252 -21.05 -3.68 -14.01
C SER A 252 -21.42 -5.11 -14.41
N HIS A 253 -22.59 -5.54 -13.93
CA HIS A 253 -23.13 -6.88 -14.14
C HIS A 253 -23.35 -7.19 -15.63
N GLN A 254 -22.86 -8.35 -16.07
CA GLN A 254 -23.54 -9.20 -17.06
C GLN A 254 -23.48 -10.66 -16.56
N ASP A 255 -24.69 -11.25 -16.47
CA ASP A 255 -25.08 -12.67 -16.53
C ASP A 255 -24.53 -13.67 -15.48
N LEU A 256 -25.36 -14.10 -14.51
CA LEU A 256 -26.34 -15.22 -14.53
C LEU A 256 -25.69 -16.59 -14.27
N SER A 257 -26.18 -17.25 -13.21
CA SER A 257 -26.27 -18.72 -13.04
C SER A 257 -25.03 -19.57 -13.37
N SER A 258 -24.37 -20.14 -12.34
CA SER A 258 -24.00 -21.58 -12.27
C SER A 258 -22.95 -21.85 -11.18
N VAL A 259 -23.32 -22.72 -10.24
CA VAL A 259 -22.55 -23.86 -9.70
C VAL A 259 -21.12 -23.63 -9.17
N HIS A 260 -20.95 -24.02 -7.90
CA HIS A 260 -19.78 -24.60 -7.21
C HIS A 260 -18.47 -24.84 -7.99
N ILE A 261 -17.36 -24.79 -7.21
CA ILE A 261 -15.93 -25.06 -7.51
C ILE A 261 -15.17 -23.72 -7.59
N VAL A 262 -14.27 -23.36 -6.66
CA VAL A 262 -12.87 -23.81 -6.63
C VAL A 262 -12.34 -23.79 -5.18
N GLN A 263 -11.92 -24.97 -4.70
CA GLN A 263 -10.95 -25.15 -3.62
C GLN A 263 -9.54 -24.79 -4.11
N ASN A 264 -8.71 -24.29 -3.19
CA ASN A 264 -7.24 -24.40 -3.14
C ASN A 264 -6.43 -24.18 -4.43
N ARG A 265 -5.63 -23.11 -4.46
CA ARG A 265 -4.28 -23.15 -5.08
C ARG A 265 -3.43 -21.97 -4.61
N PHE A 266 -2.62 -22.21 -3.57
CA PHE A 266 -1.35 -21.51 -3.37
C PHE A 266 -0.25 -22.54 -3.62
N ASN A 267 0.48 -22.39 -4.73
CA ASN A 267 1.75 -23.07 -4.95
C ASN A 267 2.76 -22.01 -5.38
N MET A 268 3.87 -21.92 -4.65
CA MET A 268 4.93 -20.96 -4.82
C MET A 268 6.10 -21.70 -5.49
N GLU A 269 6.42 -21.38 -6.74
CA GLU A 269 7.64 -21.88 -7.39
C GLU A 269 8.68 -20.75 -7.48
N LEU A 270 9.82 -20.96 -6.79
CA LEU A 270 11.02 -20.14 -6.90
C LEU A 270 11.76 -20.45 -8.21
N GLY A 271 11.88 -19.47 -9.10
CA GLY A 271 12.74 -19.52 -10.27
C GLY A 271 14.13 -18.90 -10.01
N THR A 272 15.19 -19.67 -10.23
CA THR A 272 16.59 -19.22 -10.31
C THR A 272 16.99 -18.91 -11.78
N PRO A 273 18.08 -18.15 -12.04
CA PRO A 273 18.29 -17.47 -13.31
C PRO A 273 18.99 -18.32 -14.38
N SER A 274 18.50 -18.27 -15.62
CA SER A 274 19.05 -19.00 -16.78
C SER A 274 20.15 -18.23 -17.53
N LYS A 275 21.18 -18.96 -17.95
CA LYS A 275 22.38 -18.52 -18.68
C LYS A 275 22.12 -18.34 -20.18
N ARG A 276 22.88 -17.42 -20.78
CA ARG A 276 23.12 -17.21 -22.22
C ARG A 276 23.58 -18.47 -22.98
N ALA A 277 22.98 -18.68 -24.15
CA ALA A 277 23.58 -19.08 -25.44
C ALA A 277 22.41 -18.99 -26.46
N GLY A 278 22.45 -18.32 -27.62
CA GLY A 278 23.45 -18.25 -28.66
C GLY A 278 22.88 -18.96 -29.90
N GLY A 279 22.58 -18.25 -31.00
CA GLY A 279 22.36 -18.91 -32.30
C GLY A 279 21.32 -18.32 -33.26
N TYR A 280 21.84 -17.50 -34.19
CA TYR A 280 21.54 -17.48 -35.63
C TYR A 280 20.18 -17.01 -36.23
N ARG A 281 20.36 -16.03 -37.15
CA ARG A 281 19.45 -15.50 -38.16
C ARG A 281 19.07 -16.55 -39.23
N ARG A 282 17.84 -16.44 -39.76
CA ARG A 282 17.54 -16.04 -41.16
C ARG A 282 16.03 -16.01 -41.37
N GLY A 283 15.54 -14.98 -42.07
CA GLY A 283 14.19 -14.94 -42.62
C GLY A 283 14.14 -15.48 -44.05
N ALA A 284 12.92 -15.75 -44.52
CA ALA A 284 12.40 -15.45 -45.86
C ALA A 284 10.99 -16.07 -45.97
N ASP A 285 10.12 -15.31 -46.63
CA ASP A 285 8.91 -15.68 -47.38
C ASP A 285 7.68 -16.25 -46.65
#